data_AF-A0A1F9PU07-F1
#
_entry.id   AF-A0A1F9PU07-F1
#
_cell.length_a   1.000
_cell.length_b   1.000
_cell.length_c   1.000
_cell.angle_alpha   90.00
_cell.angle_beta   90.00
_cell.angle_gamma   90.00
#
_symmetry.space_group_name_H-M   'P 1'
#
loop_
_entity.id
_entity.type
_entity.pdbx_description
1 polymer ?
#
loop_
_entity_poly.entity_id
_entity_poly.type
_entity_poly.pdbx_seq_one_letter_code
_entity_poly.pdbx_strand_id
1 'polypeptide(L)'
;MSNHAHLLLRPAKITLGHFMRRLLTGHAVSFNLRHHRSGHLFQNRYKSIICEEDPYLLELVRYIHLNPLRAGLVNDLAELDVYPWSGHAVLMGRREMAEQNATKVLAYFGKQTRAAREKYRSFVADGISMGKRDDLWGVV
;
A
#
# COMPACT_ATOMS: atom_id res chain seq x y z
N MET A 1 -2.92 6.86 -7.48
CA MET A 1 -4.07 6.32 -6.72
C MET A 1 -5.41 6.39 -7.45
N SER A 2 -5.73 7.41 -8.27
CA SER A 2 -6.93 7.36 -9.13
C SER A 2 -6.77 6.49 -10.38
N ASN A 3 -5.52 6.27 -10.83
CA ASN A 3 -5.18 5.53 -12.05
C ASN A 3 -4.10 4.43 -11.87
N HIS A 4 -3.62 4.22 -10.64
CA HIS A 4 -2.61 3.21 -10.30
C HIS A 4 -2.66 2.88 -8.81
N ALA A 5 -2.17 1.69 -8.43
CA ALA A 5 -2.11 1.21 -7.05
C ALA A 5 -0.68 0.83 -6.66
N HIS A 6 -0.36 0.94 -5.38
CA HIS A 6 0.94 0.54 -4.80
C HIS A 6 0.72 -0.63 -3.86
N LEU A 7 1.48 -1.72 -4.03
CA LEU A 7 1.35 -2.95 -3.24
C LEU A 7 2.69 -3.35 -2.64
N LEU A 8 2.71 -3.59 -1.33
CA LEU A 8 3.82 -4.25 -0.65
C LEU A 8 3.47 -5.72 -0.45
N LEU A 9 4.18 -6.61 -1.13
CA LEU A 9 3.86 -8.04 -1.20
C LEU A 9 5.05 -8.87 -0.74
N ARG A 10 4.77 -9.91 0.06
CA ARG A 10 5.72 -10.98 0.38
C ARG A 10 5.18 -12.30 -0.22
N PRO A 11 5.61 -12.68 -1.43
CA PRO A 11 5.19 -13.95 -2.02
C PRO A 11 5.68 -15.13 -1.18
N ALA A 12 4.79 -16.08 -0.87
CA ALA A 12 5.13 -17.24 -0.04
C ALA A 12 5.30 -18.53 -0.86
N LYS A 13 4.31 -18.86 -1.71
CA LYS A 13 4.24 -20.14 -2.45
C LYS A 13 4.47 -20.01 -3.95
N ILE A 14 4.22 -18.83 -4.51
CA ILE A 14 4.31 -18.56 -5.95
C ILE A 14 5.20 -17.34 -6.18
N THR A 15 5.79 -17.25 -7.38
CA THR A 15 6.59 -16.09 -7.76
C THR A 15 5.73 -14.84 -7.89
N LEU A 16 6.33 -13.66 -7.66
CA LEU A 16 5.65 -12.37 -7.85
C LEU A 16 5.07 -12.25 -9.26
N GLY A 17 5.82 -12.65 -10.29
CA GLY A 17 5.34 -12.61 -11.68
C GLY A 17 4.12 -13.48 -11.93
N HIS A 18 4.05 -14.68 -11.34
CA HIS A 18 2.87 -15.54 -11.46
C HIS A 18 1.65 -14.93 -10.74
N PHE A 19 1.86 -14.38 -9.53
CA PHE A 19 0.81 -13.67 -8.80
C PHE A 19 0.27 -12.46 -9.60
N MET A 20 1.16 -11.57 -10.04
CA MET A 20 0.78 -10.36 -10.78
C MET A 20 0.09 -10.68 -12.10
N ARG A 21 0.52 -11.72 -12.82
CA ARG A 21 -0.16 -12.18 -14.04
C ARG A 21 -1.61 -12.54 -13.76
N ARG A 22 -1.88 -13.32 -12.71
CA ARG A 22 -3.25 -13.73 -12.36
C ARG A 22 -4.09 -12.54 -11.91
N LEU A 23 -3.55 -11.69 -11.04
CA LEU A 23 -4.23 -10.50 -10.52
C LEU A 23 -4.65 -9.54 -11.65
N LEU A 24 -3.67 -9.13 -12.47
CA LEU A 24 -3.90 -8.15 -13.53
C LEU A 24 -4.78 -8.72 -14.65
N THR A 25 -4.56 -9.96 -15.08
CA THR A 25 -5.39 -10.58 -16.13
C THR A 25 -6.83 -10.75 -15.66
N GLY A 26 -7.03 -11.27 -14.44
CA GLY A 26 -8.37 -11.47 -13.89
C GLY A 26 -9.13 -10.14 -13.75
N HIS A 27 -8.46 -9.09 -13.27
CA HIS A 27 -9.06 -7.77 -13.16
C HIS A 27 -9.42 -7.19 -14.54
N ALA A 28 -8.49 -7.24 -15.51
CA ALA A 28 -8.72 -6.72 -16.84
C ALA A 28 -9.89 -7.40 -17.55
N VAL A 29 -9.98 -8.73 -17.47
CA VAL A 29 -11.08 -9.51 -18.05
C VAL A 29 -12.40 -9.15 -17.37
N SER A 30 -12.44 -9.16 -16.03
CA SER A 30 -13.66 -8.83 -15.28
C SER A 30 -14.17 -7.42 -15.57
N PHE A 31 -13.26 -6.44 -15.62
CA PHE A 31 -13.58 -5.05 -15.94
C PHE A 31 -14.11 -4.91 -17.37
N ASN A 32 -13.42 -5.50 -18.35
CA ASN A 32 -13.82 -5.43 -19.76
C ASN A 32 -15.22 -6.04 -19.97
N LEU A 33 -15.49 -7.21 -19.39
CA LEU A 33 -16.80 -7.84 -19.45
C LEU A 33 -17.89 -6.98 -18.81
N ARG A 34 -17.63 -6.43 -17.62
CA ARG A 34 -18.59 -5.58 -16.89
C ARG A 34 -18.94 -4.30 -17.65
N HIS A 35 -17.97 -3.71 -18.34
CA HIS A 35 -18.12 -2.42 -19.00
C HIS A 35 -18.30 -2.53 -20.52
N HIS A 36 -18.53 -3.74 -21.05
CA HIS A 36 -18.66 -4.01 -22.48
C HIS A 36 -17.50 -3.43 -23.32
N ARG A 37 -16.28 -3.52 -22.79
CA ARG A 37 -15.05 -3.06 -23.45
C ARG A 37 -14.24 -4.24 -23.97
N SER A 38 -13.37 -3.96 -24.93
CA SER A 38 -12.36 -4.88 -25.44
C SER A 38 -10.98 -4.20 -25.47
N GLY A 39 -9.92 -5.01 -25.54
CA GLY A 39 -8.54 -4.52 -25.60
C GLY A 39 -7.86 -4.33 -24.24
N HIS A 40 -6.70 -3.67 -24.26
CA HIS A 40 -5.84 -3.50 -23.08
C HIS A 40 -6.47 -2.54 -22.05
N LEU A 41 -6.49 -2.97 -20.78
CA LEU A 41 -6.91 -2.12 -19.66
C LEU A 41 -5.75 -1.35 -19.03
N PHE A 42 -4.62 -2.03 -18.80
CA PHE A 42 -3.44 -1.43 -18.17
C PHE A 42 -2.50 -0.82 -19.20
N GLN A 43 -2.01 0.38 -18.94
CA GLN A 43 -1.12 1.11 -19.84
C GLN A 43 0.29 0.50 -19.92
N ASN A 44 0.79 -0.05 -18.81
CA ASN A 44 2.16 -0.57 -18.70
C ASN A 44 2.19 -1.89 -17.91
N ARG A 45 3.32 -2.60 -18.00
CA ARG A 45 3.63 -3.72 -17.09
C ARG A 45 3.83 -3.19 -15.66
N TYR A 46 3.59 -4.03 -14.67
CA TYR A 46 3.95 -3.72 -13.28
C TYR A 46 5.46 -3.51 -13.17
N LYS A 47 5.90 -2.59 -12.31
CA LYS A 47 7.29 -2.56 -11.85
C LYS A 47 7.37 -3.17 -10.46
N SER A 48 8.55 -3.67 -10.13
CA SER A 48 8.81 -4.28 -8.83
C SER A 48 10.21 -3.90 -8.38
N ILE A 49 10.33 -3.48 -7.13
CA ILE A 49 11.60 -3.21 -6.47
C ILE A 49 11.71 -4.17 -5.28
N ILE A 50 12.90 -4.76 -5.12
CA ILE A 50 13.18 -5.64 -3.98
C ILE A 50 13.29 -4.75 -2.73
N CYS A 51 12.54 -5.12 -1.69
CA CYS A 51 12.61 -4.47 -0.39
C CYS A 51 13.44 -5.34 0.55
N GLU A 52 14.55 -4.81 1.05
CA GLU A 52 15.32 -5.46 2.11
C GLU A 52 14.56 -5.35 3.45
N GLU A 53 14.63 -6.38 4.29
CA GLU A 53 13.92 -6.45 5.57
C GLU A 53 14.71 -5.67 6.65
N ASP A 54 14.70 -4.33 6.60
CA ASP A 54 15.21 -3.47 7.69
C ASP A 54 14.75 -1.99 7.46
N PRO A 55 15.32 -0.88 7.98
CA PRO A 55 14.68 0.46 8.01
C PRO A 55 13.95 0.90 6.72
N TYR A 56 14.45 0.47 5.55
CA TYR A 56 13.81 0.64 4.25
C TYR A 56 12.35 0.14 4.18
N LEU A 57 12.02 -0.98 4.83
CA LEU A 57 10.66 -1.52 4.89
C LEU A 57 9.68 -0.54 5.56
N LEU A 58 10.06 0.04 6.69
CA LEU A 58 9.20 0.99 7.41
C LEU A 58 9.03 2.27 6.62
N GLU A 59 10.11 2.75 6.00
CA GLU A 59 10.08 3.89 5.09
C GLU A 59 9.13 3.65 3.91
N LEU A 60 9.19 2.46 3.32
CA LEU A 60 8.31 2.07 2.22
C LEU A 60 6.84 1.96 2.66
N VAL A 61 6.57 1.37 3.82
CA VAL A 61 5.22 1.33 4.41
C VAL A 61 4.68 2.74 4.59
N ARG A 62 5.48 3.65 5.17
CA ARG A 62 5.10 5.06 5.35
C ARG A 62 4.84 5.75 4.03
N TYR A 63 5.72 5.55 3.05
CA TYR A 63 5.56 6.12 1.71
C TYR A 63 4.24 5.69 1.05
N ILE A 64 3.96 4.38 1.03
CA ILE A 64 2.73 3.84 0.46
C ILE A 64 1.51 4.40 1.18
N HIS A 65 1.53 4.43 2.51
CA HIS A 65 0.39 4.87 3.31
C HIS A 65 0.13 6.37 3.23
N LEU A 66 1.15 7.20 2.98
CA LEU A 66 0.99 8.64 2.75
C LEU A 66 0.56 8.99 1.32
N ASN A 67 0.55 8.04 0.38
CA ASN A 67 0.19 8.33 -1.00
C ASN A 67 -1.23 8.91 -1.20
N PRO A 68 -2.29 8.47 -0.49
CA PRO A 68 -3.59 9.11 -0.60
C PRO A 68 -3.56 10.60 -0.22
N LEU A 69 -2.85 10.94 0.87
CA LEU A 69 -2.67 12.32 1.33
C LEU A 69 -1.88 13.14 0.30
N ARG A 70 -0.74 12.60 -0.16
CA ARG A 70 0.12 13.26 -1.18
C ARG A 70 -0.56 13.40 -2.55
N ALA A 71 -1.54 12.55 -2.85
CA ALA A 71 -2.34 12.62 -4.06
C ALA A 71 -3.58 13.52 -3.91
N GLY A 72 -3.79 14.14 -2.75
CA GLY A 72 -4.96 15.00 -2.47
C GLY A 72 -6.29 14.24 -2.41
N LEU A 73 -6.27 12.92 -2.14
CA LEU A 73 -7.48 12.11 -1.98
C LEU A 73 -8.07 12.19 -0.57
N VAL A 74 -7.24 12.59 0.39
CA VAL A 74 -7.60 12.90 1.78
C VAL A 74 -6.87 14.18 2.16
N ASN A 75 -7.45 14.96 3.07
CA ASN A 75 -6.93 16.27 3.45
C ASN A 75 -5.94 16.22 4.61
N ASP A 76 -6.11 15.24 5.51
CA ASP A 76 -5.32 15.13 6.72
C ASP A 76 -5.16 13.67 7.19
N LEU A 77 -4.49 13.49 8.33
CA LEU A 77 -4.29 12.17 8.94
C LEU A 77 -5.57 11.56 9.49
N ALA A 78 -6.55 12.37 9.92
CA ALA A 78 -7.80 11.84 10.45
C ALA A 78 -8.64 11.21 9.34
N GLU A 79 -8.70 11.84 8.17
CA GLU A 79 -9.29 11.23 6.98
C GLU A 79 -8.50 10.01 6.51
N LEU A 80 -7.16 10.06 6.55
CA LEU A 80 -6.32 8.92 6.21
C LEU A 80 -6.54 7.71 7.14
N ASP A 81 -6.72 7.95 8.44
CA ASP A 81 -6.94 6.91 9.47
C ASP A 81 -8.13 6.00 9.12
N VAL A 82 -9.13 6.52 8.41
CA VAL A 82 -10.36 5.79 8.01
C VAL A 82 -10.45 5.54 6.50
N TYR A 83 -9.46 5.96 5.71
CA TYR A 83 -9.50 5.87 4.26
C TYR A 83 -9.49 4.40 3.79
N PRO A 84 -10.55 3.91 3.13
CA PRO A 84 -10.73 2.48 2.91
C PRO A 84 -9.72 1.92 1.90
N TRP A 85 -9.20 2.72 0.97
CA TRP A 85 -8.32 2.25 -0.11
C TRP A 85 -6.83 2.33 0.26
N SER A 86 -6.52 2.22 1.55
CA SER A 86 -5.15 2.18 2.07
C SER A 86 -5.02 1.13 3.16
N GLY A 87 -3.88 0.42 3.17
CA GLY A 87 -3.52 -0.47 4.27
C GLY A 87 -3.34 0.26 5.61
N HIS A 88 -3.23 1.59 5.59
CA HIS A 88 -3.15 2.43 6.78
C HIS A 88 -4.35 2.23 7.71
N ALA A 89 -5.58 2.24 7.18
CA ALA A 89 -6.79 2.08 7.98
C ALA A 89 -6.85 0.73 8.71
N VAL A 90 -6.23 -0.31 8.12
CA VAL A 90 -6.11 -1.63 8.75
C VAL A 90 -5.12 -1.60 9.92
N LEU A 91 -3.97 -0.94 9.76
CA LEU A 91 -3.02 -0.75 10.86
C LEU A 91 -3.64 0.05 12.01
N MET A 92 -4.45 1.06 11.68
CA MET A 92 -5.19 1.86 12.66
C MET A 92 -6.36 1.12 13.31
N GLY A 93 -6.71 -0.08 12.83
CA GLY A 93 -7.84 -0.86 13.34
C GLY A 93 -9.20 -0.25 13.01
N ARG A 94 -9.28 0.54 11.94
CA ARG A 94 -10.53 1.12 11.41
C ARG A 94 -11.15 0.26 10.31
N ARG A 95 -10.39 -0.71 9.80
CA ARG A 95 -10.81 -1.69 8.80
C ARG A 95 -10.13 -3.03 9.07
N GLU A 96 -10.78 -4.11 8.68
CA GLU A 96 -10.19 -5.45 8.68
C GLU A 96 -9.87 -5.92 7.26
N MET A 97 -8.72 -6.59 7.10
CA MET A 97 -8.31 -7.27 5.87
C MET A 97 -7.41 -8.44 6.27
N ALA A 98 -7.96 -9.66 6.24
CA ALA A 98 -7.28 -10.87 6.72
C ALA A 98 -5.98 -11.16 5.95
N GLU A 99 -5.92 -10.75 4.69
CA GLU A 99 -4.78 -10.89 3.80
C GLU A 99 -3.65 -9.90 4.13
N GLN A 100 -3.92 -8.87 4.92
CA GLN A 100 -2.91 -7.91 5.36
C GLN A 100 -2.31 -8.33 6.70
N ASN A 101 -0.99 -8.53 6.72
CA ASN A 101 -0.28 -8.82 7.96
C ASN A 101 0.01 -7.54 8.77
N ALA A 102 -1.05 -6.94 9.33
CA ALA A 102 -0.93 -5.74 10.16
C ALA A 102 -0.09 -5.99 11.43
N THR A 103 -0.21 -7.18 12.01
CA THR A 103 0.56 -7.57 13.20
C THR A 103 2.07 -7.51 12.97
N LYS A 104 2.57 -8.00 11.82
CA LYS A 104 4.00 -7.96 11.50
C LYS A 104 4.51 -6.51 11.41
N VAL A 105 3.74 -5.59 10.83
CA VAL A 105 4.16 -4.18 10.73
C VAL A 105 4.10 -3.51 12.11
N LEU A 106 3.02 -3.70 12.87
CA LEU A 106 2.88 -3.11 14.20
C LEU A 106 3.93 -3.62 15.20
N ALA A 107 4.45 -4.84 15.01
CA ALA A 107 5.51 -5.40 15.85
C ALA A 107 6.80 -4.55 15.84
N TYR A 108 7.08 -3.80 14.77
CA TYR A 108 8.21 -2.86 14.72
C TYR A 108 8.03 -1.64 15.65
N PHE A 109 6.79 -1.34 16.05
CA PHE A 109 6.46 -0.19 16.90
C PHE A 109 6.21 -0.56 18.36
N GLY A 110 6.10 -1.85 18.68
CA GLY A 110 6.03 -2.35 20.05
C GLY A 110 5.17 -3.61 20.19
N LYS A 111 5.20 -4.20 21.41
CA LYS A 111 4.47 -5.43 21.73
C LYS A 111 2.98 -5.21 22.01
N GLN A 112 2.62 -4.05 22.58
CA GLN A 112 1.24 -3.71 22.92
C GLN A 112 0.57 -2.99 21.74
N THR A 113 -0.46 -3.60 21.16
CA THR A 113 -1.12 -3.14 19.93
C THR A 113 -1.52 -1.66 19.99
N ARG A 114 -2.12 -1.20 21.09
CA ARG A 114 -2.55 0.20 21.22
C ARG A 114 -1.37 1.18 21.14
N ALA A 115 -0.34 0.96 21.95
CA ALA A 115 0.86 1.80 21.94
C ALA A 115 1.63 1.70 20.61
N ALA A 116 1.64 0.51 19.98
CA ALA A 116 2.25 0.32 18.67
C ALA A 116 1.54 1.13 17.58
N ARG A 117 0.20 1.20 17.60
CA ARG A 117 -0.58 2.04 16.68
C ARG A 117 -0.30 3.52 16.85
N GLU A 118 -0.22 4.00 18.09
CA GLU A 118 0.10 5.41 18.39
C GLU A 118 1.49 5.78 17.84
N LYS A 119 2.50 4.94 18.09
CA LYS A 119 3.87 5.13 17.56
C LYS A 119 3.92 5.04 16.04
N TYR A 120 3.24 4.06 15.45
CA TYR A 120 3.14 3.92 14.00
C TYR A 120 2.50 5.17 13.37
N ARG A 121 1.40 5.68 13.95
CA ARG A 121 0.73 6.87 13.44
C ARG A 121 1.63 8.10 13.54
N SER A 122 2.37 8.25 14.62
CA SER A 122 3.39 9.32 14.76
C SER A 122 4.45 9.20 13.67
N PHE A 123 4.99 8.00 13.46
CA PHE A 123 5.98 7.75 12.40
C PHE A 123 5.46 8.09 11.00
N VAL A 124 4.18 7.79 10.71
CA VAL A 124 3.53 8.21 9.46
C VAL A 124 3.40 9.74 9.38
N ALA A 125 2.97 10.38 10.47
CA ALA A 125 2.86 11.84 10.54
C ALA A 125 4.20 12.55 10.26
N ASP A 126 5.30 12.03 10.81
CA ASP A 126 6.65 12.56 10.59
C ASP A 126 7.06 12.52 9.10
N GLY A 127 6.47 11.62 8.30
CA GLY A 127 6.73 11.53 6.87
C GLY A 127 5.98 12.56 6.00
N ILE A 128 5.05 13.32 6.58
CA ILE A 128 4.31 14.37 5.86
C ILE A 128 5.25 15.51 5.47
N SER A 129 6.11 15.95 6.39
CA SER A 129 7.08 17.03 6.17
C SER A 129 8.21 16.66 5.21
N MET A 130 8.43 15.35 4.98
CA MET A 130 9.51 14.84 4.13
C MET A 130 9.24 14.94 2.61
N GLY A 131 8.07 15.44 2.20
CA GLY A 131 7.74 15.66 0.78
C GLY A 131 7.77 14.37 -0.07
N LYS A 132 8.08 14.51 -1.37
CA LYS A 132 8.35 13.36 -2.25
C LYS A 132 9.81 12.93 -2.09
N ARG A 133 10.00 11.62 -1.93
CA ARG A 133 11.30 10.95 -1.75
C ARG A 133 11.72 10.32 -3.07
N ASP A 134 12.75 10.90 -3.70
CA ASP A 134 13.23 10.47 -5.03
C ASP A 134 13.91 9.08 -5.00
N ASP A 135 14.42 8.65 -3.84
CA ASP A 135 14.93 7.29 -3.60
C ASP A 135 13.84 6.21 -3.65
N LEU A 136 12.58 6.60 -3.45
CA LEU A 136 11.40 5.73 -3.56
C LEU A 136 10.64 5.95 -4.88
N TRP A 137 11.12 6.89 -5.71
CA TRP A 137 10.56 7.22 -7.02
C TRP A 137 10.96 6.13 -8.03
N GLY A 138 10.06 5.17 -8.21
CA GLY A 138 10.31 3.97 -9.02
C GLY A 138 9.57 2.74 -8.51
N VAL A 139 9.11 2.79 -7.25
CA VAL A 139 8.10 1.88 -6.72
C VAL A 139 6.75 2.27 -7.33
N VAL A 140 6.56 2.01 -8.63
CA VAL A 140 5.30 2.26 -9.37
C VAL A 140 5.01 1.06 -10.25
#